data_AF-A0ABD0RAW2-F1
#
_entry.id   AF-A0ABD0RAW2-F1
#
_cell.length_a   1.000
_cell.length_b   1.000
_cell.length_c   1.000
_cell.angle_alpha   90.00
_cell.angle_beta   90.00
_cell.angle_gamma   90.00
#
_symmetry.space_group_name_H-M   'P 1'
#
loop_
_entity.id
_entity.type
_entity.pdbx_description
1 polymer ?
#
loop_
_entity_poly.entity_id
_entity_poly.type
_entity_poly.pdbx_seq_one_letter_code
_entity_poly.pdbx_strand_id
1 'polypeptide(L)'
;MILKLAKLAFEQLKKENIVFYEKDLRECGIDVCKDTEFTGMIAEIFKMEDGLYKTKVFCFVHLSVQEFLAAVHVFVCYLNKNRQELWFFFEDLQTIALQKLKIFFRKVKFHDLTKGAIDKAIQSQRGYLDLFLWFLMGISLESSQNLLKGLITHTEDTTESIRQTSEYIKQVQNKNIRDEALVNLFYCLLELKDYLLYEEIQGYLSSDEHPGRDLSSSMCTVLTYVLLMSEKVLDEFNPKRFTSSSSNYTKLIPAVRCCRRAL
;
A
#
# COMPACT_ATOMS: atom_id res chain seq x y z
N MET A 1 -9.74 -21.84 -6.71
CA MET A 1 -10.09 -21.30 -5.38
C MET A 1 -9.47 -19.92 -5.13
N ILE A 2 -8.14 -19.81 -5.12
CA ILE A 2 -7.42 -18.57 -4.74
C ILE A 2 -7.86 -17.33 -5.51
N LEU A 3 -8.10 -17.41 -6.83
CA LEU A 3 -8.58 -16.26 -7.61
C LEU A 3 -9.97 -15.76 -7.18
N LYS A 4 -10.85 -16.64 -6.68
CA LYS A 4 -12.16 -16.25 -6.11
C LYS A 4 -11.97 -15.53 -4.77
N LEU A 5 -11.05 -16.02 -3.93
CA LEU A 5 -10.67 -15.37 -2.67
C LEU A 5 -10.02 -14.00 -2.92
N ALA A 6 -9.17 -13.90 -3.95
CA ALA A 6 -8.57 -12.65 -4.40
C ALA A 6 -9.63 -11.63 -4.83
N LYS A 7 -10.63 -12.07 -5.60
CA LYS A 7 -11.79 -11.23 -5.95
C LYS A 7 -12.54 -10.77 -4.70
N LEU A 8 -12.88 -11.69 -3.79
CA LEU A 8 -13.54 -11.36 -2.53
C LEU A 8 -12.75 -10.33 -1.73
N ALA A 9 -11.44 -10.53 -1.61
CA ALA A 9 -10.56 -9.63 -0.87
C ALA A 9 -10.61 -8.21 -1.43
N PHE A 10 -10.58 -8.07 -2.75
CA PHE A 10 -10.72 -6.77 -3.41
C PHE A 10 -12.12 -6.16 -3.23
N GLU A 11 -13.19 -6.94 -3.35
CA GLU A 11 -14.56 -6.46 -3.10
C GLU A 11 -14.77 -5.93 -1.69
N GLN A 12 -14.22 -6.62 -0.69
CA GLN A 12 -14.31 -6.17 0.70
C GLN A 12 -13.37 -5.00 0.98
N LEU A 13 -12.19 -4.95 0.35
CA LEU A 13 -11.28 -3.81 0.44
C LEU A 13 -11.92 -2.53 -0.10
N LYS A 14 -12.60 -2.58 -1.26
CA LYS A 14 -13.34 -1.44 -1.84
C LYS A 14 -14.41 -0.89 -0.89
N LYS A 15 -15.00 -1.75 -0.07
CA LYS A 15 -16.06 -1.41 0.90
C LYS A 15 -15.50 -1.04 2.28
N GLU A 16 -14.17 -1.05 2.48
CA GLU A 16 -13.52 -0.94 3.80
C GLU A 16 -14.00 -1.98 4.83
N ASN A 17 -14.42 -3.15 4.35
CA ASN A 17 -14.95 -4.22 5.20
C ASN A 17 -13.84 -5.19 5.63
N ILE A 18 -13.77 -5.44 6.93
CA ILE A 18 -12.93 -6.49 7.54
C ILE A 18 -13.73 -7.79 7.73
N VAL A 19 -15.04 -7.65 7.98
CA VAL A 19 -15.97 -8.75 8.22
C VAL A 19 -17.02 -8.76 7.12
N PHE A 20 -17.34 -9.94 6.61
CA PHE A 20 -18.28 -10.16 5.51
C PHE A 20 -19.15 -11.39 5.77
N TYR A 21 -20.23 -11.54 5.00
CA TYR A 21 -21.25 -12.56 5.21
C TYR A 21 -21.17 -13.66 4.14
N GLU A 22 -21.93 -14.73 4.35
CA GLU A 22 -22.05 -15.80 3.37
C GLU A 22 -22.52 -15.31 1.99
N LYS A 23 -23.34 -14.25 1.96
CA LYS A 23 -23.78 -13.64 0.70
C LYS A 23 -22.59 -13.11 -0.12
N ASP A 24 -21.63 -12.45 0.52
CA ASP A 24 -20.44 -11.92 -0.15
C ASP A 24 -19.57 -13.04 -0.75
N LEU A 25 -19.47 -14.19 -0.05
CA LEU A 25 -18.79 -15.39 -0.54
C LEU A 25 -19.47 -15.91 -1.81
N ARG A 26 -20.80 -16.04 -1.78
CA ARG A 26 -21.59 -16.53 -2.92
C ARG A 26 -21.52 -15.58 -4.12
N GLU A 27 -21.52 -14.26 -3.90
CA GLU A 27 -21.33 -13.26 -4.97
C GLU A 27 -19.95 -13.38 -5.65
N CYS A 28 -18.94 -13.87 -4.93
CA CYS A 28 -17.62 -14.19 -5.47
C CYS A 28 -17.51 -15.64 -5.99
N GLY A 29 -18.62 -16.38 -6.01
CA GLY A 29 -18.71 -17.76 -6.48
C GLY A 29 -18.08 -18.78 -5.56
N ILE A 30 -17.97 -18.50 -4.25
CA ILE A 30 -17.45 -19.40 -3.22
C ILE A 30 -18.63 -20.05 -2.50
N ASP A 31 -18.75 -21.38 -2.60
CA ASP A 31 -19.79 -22.16 -1.93
C ASP A 31 -19.31 -22.69 -0.57
N VAL A 32 -19.84 -22.15 0.54
CA VAL A 32 -19.45 -22.55 1.91
C VAL A 32 -19.70 -24.05 2.19
N CYS A 33 -20.57 -24.73 1.46
CA CYS A 33 -20.78 -26.17 1.70
C CYS A 33 -19.76 -27.07 0.97
N LYS A 34 -19.06 -26.55 -0.05
CA LYS A 34 -18.19 -27.35 -0.94
C LYS A 34 -16.76 -26.84 -1.04
N ASP A 35 -16.58 -25.53 -0.89
CA ASP A 35 -15.35 -24.80 -1.16
C ASP A 35 -14.62 -24.39 0.13
N THR A 36 -15.23 -24.55 1.31
CA THR A 36 -14.61 -24.20 2.61
C THR A 36 -14.17 -25.42 3.40
N GLU A 37 -13.49 -26.36 2.75
CA GLU A 37 -12.33 -26.94 3.43
C GLU A 37 -11.37 -25.77 3.65
N PHE A 38 -11.26 -25.31 4.90
CA PHE A 38 -10.60 -24.08 5.28
C PHE A 38 -9.24 -23.97 4.59
N THR A 39 -9.15 -23.13 3.56
CA THR A 39 -7.88 -22.80 2.87
C THR A 39 -6.85 -22.13 3.80
N GLY A 40 -7.14 -22.04 5.09
CA GLY A 40 -6.36 -21.34 6.10
C GLY A 40 -6.39 -19.81 5.96
N MET A 41 -7.07 -19.28 4.94
CA MET A 41 -7.06 -17.84 4.62
C MET A 41 -8.28 -17.07 5.12
N ILE A 42 -9.40 -17.77 5.35
CA ILE A 42 -10.64 -17.21 5.92
C ILE A 42 -10.93 -17.90 7.24
N ALA A 43 -11.25 -17.09 8.25
CA ALA A 43 -11.77 -17.54 9.52
C ALA A 43 -13.30 -17.35 9.56
N GLU A 44 -13.99 -18.36 10.06
CA GLU A 44 -15.40 -18.26 10.45
C GLU A 44 -15.46 -17.81 11.90
N ILE A 45 -16.22 -16.75 12.17
CA ILE A 45 -16.45 -16.25 13.52
C ILE A 45 -17.96 -16.06 13.77
N PHE A 46 -18.35 -16.12 15.04
CA PHE A 46 -19.73 -15.85 15.44
C PHE A 46 -19.84 -14.44 15.97
N LYS A 47 -20.71 -13.65 15.35
CA LYS A 47 -21.10 -12.35 15.86
C LYS A 47 -22.41 -12.49 16.63
N MET A 48 -22.44 -12.03 17.88
CA MET A 48 -23.71 -11.91 18.60
C MET A 48 -24.39 -10.61 18.17
N GLU A 49 -25.64 -10.71 17.76
CA GLU A 49 -26.51 -9.55 17.54
C GLU A 49 -27.55 -9.48 18.66
N ASP A 50 -27.57 -8.34 19.35
CA ASP A 50 -28.53 -7.93 20.38
C ASP A 50 -28.92 -9.01 21.41
N GLY A 51 -28.00 -9.95 21.70
CA GLY A 51 -28.14 -10.99 22.72
C GLY A 51 -29.05 -12.18 22.36
N LEU A 52 -29.68 -12.20 21.18
CA LEU A 52 -30.73 -13.18 20.84
C LEU A 52 -30.33 -14.19 19.74
N TYR A 53 -29.40 -13.83 18.84
CA TYR A 53 -28.98 -14.71 17.75
C TYR A 53 -27.47 -14.61 17.45
N LYS A 54 -26.85 -15.77 17.18
CA LYS A 54 -25.48 -15.87 16.68
C LYS A 54 -25.53 -15.87 15.16
N THR A 55 -25.05 -14.80 14.54
CA THR A 55 -24.89 -14.72 13.09
C THR A 55 -23.50 -15.19 12.72
N LYS A 56 -23.41 -16.11 11.77
CA LYS A 56 -22.16 -16.59 11.20
C LYS A 56 -21.60 -15.52 10.26
N VAL A 57 -20.39 -15.06 10.54
CA VAL A 57 -19.68 -14.08 9.72
C VAL A 57 -18.26 -14.57 9.45
N PHE A 58 -17.59 -13.93 8.50
CA PHE A 58 -16.30 -14.35 8.01
C PHE A 58 -15.34 -13.16 7.97
N CYS A 59 -14.06 -13.43 8.15
CA CYS A 59 -13.00 -12.47 7.90
C CYS A 59 -11.78 -13.19 7.33
N PHE A 60 -10.87 -12.45 6.70
CA PHE A 60 -9.55 -12.99 6.42
C PHE A 60 -8.77 -13.18 7.73
N VAL A 61 -7.93 -14.21 7.78
CA VAL A 61 -7.13 -14.52 8.99
C VAL A 61 -6.22 -13.37 9.42
N HIS A 62 -5.83 -12.51 8.47
CA HIS A 62 -5.10 -11.28 8.75
C HIS A 62 -5.36 -10.25 7.65
N LEU A 63 -5.33 -8.95 8.00
CA LEU A 63 -5.58 -7.86 7.05
C LEU A 63 -4.56 -7.86 5.90
N SER A 64 -3.28 -8.15 6.18
CA SER A 64 -2.27 -8.26 5.13
C SER A 64 -2.57 -9.37 4.11
N VAL A 65 -3.24 -10.46 4.53
CA VAL A 65 -3.66 -11.52 3.61
C VAL A 65 -4.77 -11.02 2.69
N GLN A 66 -5.74 -10.27 3.24
CA GLN A 66 -6.77 -9.61 2.44
C GLN A 66 -6.15 -8.63 1.43
N GLU A 67 -5.30 -7.73 1.88
CA GLU A 67 -4.71 -6.69 1.01
C GLU A 67 -3.77 -7.29 -0.05
N PHE A 68 -2.99 -8.33 0.31
CA PHE A 68 -2.17 -9.07 -0.66
C PHE A 68 -3.03 -9.74 -1.73
N LEU A 69 -4.07 -10.48 -1.33
CA LEU A 69 -4.98 -11.14 -2.26
C LEU A 69 -5.71 -10.14 -3.16
N ALA A 70 -6.09 -8.98 -2.62
CA ALA A 70 -6.65 -7.89 -3.40
C ALA A 70 -5.65 -7.35 -4.44
N ALA A 71 -4.38 -7.17 -4.07
CA ALA A 71 -3.32 -6.75 -5.01
C ALA A 71 -3.11 -7.77 -6.13
N VAL A 72 -3.11 -9.07 -5.79
CA VAL A 72 -3.08 -10.16 -6.79
C VAL A 72 -4.27 -10.07 -7.74
N HIS A 73 -5.49 -9.85 -7.22
CA HIS A 73 -6.68 -9.72 -8.04
C HIS A 73 -6.59 -8.55 -9.03
N VAL A 74 -6.16 -7.38 -8.55
CA VAL A 74 -6.01 -6.18 -9.38
C VAL A 74 -4.96 -6.40 -10.47
N PHE A 75 -3.83 -7.00 -10.14
CA PHE A 75 -2.79 -7.32 -11.12
C PHE A 75 -3.28 -8.32 -12.19
N VAL A 76 -3.99 -9.38 -11.77
CA VAL A 76 -4.60 -10.35 -12.71
C VAL A 76 -5.66 -9.68 -13.60
N CYS A 77 -6.48 -8.78 -13.06
CA CYS A 77 -7.44 -7.99 -13.85
C CYS A 77 -6.74 -7.07 -14.85
N TYR A 78 -5.61 -6.47 -14.49
CA TYR A 78 -4.76 -5.70 -15.41
C TYR A 78 -4.28 -6.56 -16.59
N LEU A 79 -3.68 -7.72 -16.32
CA LEU A 79 -3.18 -8.62 -17.37
C LEU A 79 -4.30 -9.13 -18.28
N ASN A 80 -5.45 -9.47 -17.70
CA ASN A 80 -6.61 -9.95 -18.44
C ASN A 80 -7.43 -8.82 -19.09
N LYS A 81 -7.00 -7.56 -18.95
CA LYS A 81 -7.68 -6.36 -19.48
C LYS A 81 -9.13 -6.25 -18.99
N ASN A 82 -9.42 -6.73 -17.78
CA ASN A 82 -10.72 -6.60 -17.14
C ASN A 82 -10.88 -5.19 -16.56
N ARG A 83 -11.34 -4.27 -17.40
CA ARG A 83 -11.40 -2.83 -17.09
C ARG A 83 -12.47 -2.47 -16.05
N GLN A 84 -13.51 -3.27 -15.91
CA GLN A 84 -14.59 -2.99 -14.96
C GLN A 84 -14.09 -3.02 -13.51
N GLU A 85 -13.20 -3.97 -13.18
CA GLU A 85 -12.63 -4.07 -11.83
C GLU A 85 -11.64 -2.95 -11.53
N LEU A 86 -10.85 -2.55 -12.54
CA LEU A 86 -9.87 -1.47 -12.39
C LEU A 86 -10.51 -0.08 -12.29
N TRP A 87 -11.79 0.04 -12.65
CA TRP A 87 -12.53 1.31 -12.65
C TRP A 87 -12.48 2.03 -11.31
N PHE A 88 -12.44 1.26 -10.21
CA PHE A 88 -12.30 1.79 -8.86
C PHE A 88 -11.19 2.85 -8.79
N PHE A 89 -10.02 2.61 -9.36
CA PHE A 89 -8.86 3.52 -9.29
C PHE A 89 -8.96 4.77 -10.18
N PHE A 90 -9.98 4.87 -11.02
CA PHE A 90 -10.20 5.98 -11.96
C PHE A 90 -11.48 6.77 -11.65
N GLU A 91 -12.21 6.41 -10.59
CA GLU A 91 -13.53 6.95 -10.29
C GLU A 91 -13.50 8.39 -9.75
N ASP A 92 -12.35 8.86 -9.24
CA ASP A 92 -12.19 10.19 -8.66
C ASP A 92 -11.40 11.15 -9.55
N LEU A 93 -12.14 12.06 -10.20
CA LEU A 93 -11.78 13.45 -10.57
C LEU A 93 -12.79 13.90 -11.63
N GLN A 94 -13.88 14.57 -11.21
CA GLN A 94 -14.75 15.44 -12.03
C GLN A 94 -14.77 15.15 -13.55
N THR A 95 -15.02 13.90 -13.94
CA THR A 95 -14.88 13.47 -15.34
C THR A 95 -16.28 13.25 -15.90
N ILE A 96 -16.62 14.08 -16.89
CA ILE A 96 -17.87 14.02 -17.66
C ILE A 96 -18.00 12.59 -18.23
N ALA A 97 -19.22 12.06 -18.38
CA ALA A 97 -19.50 10.71 -18.90
C ALA A 97 -18.71 10.34 -20.19
N LEU A 98 -18.39 11.34 -21.03
CA LEU A 98 -17.53 11.22 -22.21
C LEU A 98 -16.06 10.90 -21.91
N GLN A 99 -15.47 11.46 -20.85
CA GLN A 99 -14.14 11.10 -20.39
C GLN A 99 -14.13 9.72 -19.75
N LYS A 100 -15.21 9.35 -19.03
CA LYS A 100 -15.40 7.99 -18.50
C LYS A 100 -15.40 6.95 -19.63
N LEU A 101 -16.13 7.20 -20.72
CA LEU A 101 -16.10 6.37 -21.92
C LEU A 101 -14.68 6.29 -22.52
N LYS A 102 -13.98 7.42 -22.69
CA LYS A 102 -12.62 7.44 -23.26
C LYS A 102 -11.63 6.61 -22.43
N ILE A 103 -11.69 6.68 -21.11
CA ILE A 103 -10.85 5.87 -20.22
C ILE A 103 -11.24 4.39 -20.34
N PHE A 104 -12.54 4.09 -20.40
CA PHE A 104 -13.04 2.73 -20.56
C PHE A 104 -12.62 2.06 -21.87
N PHE A 105 -12.39 2.82 -22.96
CA PHE A 105 -11.91 2.28 -24.24
C PHE A 105 -10.38 2.36 -24.41
N ARG A 106 -9.68 3.08 -23.54
CA ARG A 106 -8.22 3.21 -23.61
C ARG A 106 -7.56 1.94 -23.08
N LYS A 107 -6.48 1.51 -23.72
CA LYS A 107 -5.56 0.52 -23.15
C LYS A 107 -4.93 1.13 -21.90
N VAL A 108 -5.36 0.66 -20.72
CA VAL A 108 -4.78 1.05 -19.43
C VAL A 108 -3.37 0.50 -19.38
N LYS A 109 -2.37 1.39 -19.20
CA LYS A 109 -1.00 0.98 -18.92
C LYS A 109 -0.85 0.75 -17.42
N PHE A 110 0.09 -0.11 -17.03
CA PHE A 110 0.27 -0.41 -15.61
C PHE A 110 0.56 0.85 -14.78
N HIS A 111 1.36 1.79 -15.29
CA HIS A 111 1.61 3.05 -14.59
C HIS A 111 0.36 3.94 -14.44
N ASP A 112 -0.61 3.87 -15.34
CA ASP A 112 -1.87 4.64 -15.20
C ASP A 112 -2.67 4.07 -14.02
N LEU A 113 -2.68 2.74 -13.87
CA LEU A 113 -3.31 2.03 -12.76
C LEU A 113 -2.61 2.32 -11.42
N THR A 114 -1.28 2.25 -11.37
CA THR A 114 -0.53 2.53 -10.13
C THR A 114 -0.67 3.97 -9.70
N LYS A 115 -0.71 4.93 -10.63
CA LYS A 115 -1.01 6.34 -10.33
C LYS A 115 -2.39 6.50 -9.69
N GLY A 116 -3.42 5.88 -10.26
CA GLY A 116 -4.77 5.89 -9.67
C GLY A 116 -4.82 5.24 -8.28
N ALA A 117 -4.09 4.14 -8.07
CA ALA A 117 -3.97 3.49 -6.78
C ALA A 117 -3.24 4.36 -5.74
N ILE A 118 -2.15 5.03 -6.13
CA ILE A 118 -1.43 6.01 -5.30
C ILE A 118 -2.35 7.15 -4.90
N ASP A 119 -3.07 7.74 -5.86
CA ASP A 119 -3.94 8.88 -5.60
C ASP A 119 -5.07 8.51 -4.63
N LYS A 120 -5.67 7.32 -4.78
CA LYS A 120 -6.66 6.80 -3.84
C LYS A 120 -6.08 6.52 -2.46
N ALA A 121 -4.88 5.94 -2.37
CA ALA A 121 -4.23 5.68 -1.08
C ALA A 121 -3.95 7.00 -0.33
N ILE A 122 -3.49 8.05 -1.03
CA ILE A 122 -3.27 9.37 -0.44
C ILE A 122 -4.56 10.01 0.08
N GLN A 123 -5.68 9.80 -0.63
CA GLN A 123 -7.00 10.29 -0.21
C GLN A 123 -7.59 9.48 0.95
N SER A 124 -7.16 8.23 1.12
CA SER A 124 -7.64 7.35 2.19
C SER A 124 -7.22 7.87 3.55
N GLN A 125 -8.19 8.34 4.34
CA GLN A 125 -7.83 8.90 5.64
C GLN A 125 -7.32 7.85 6.63
N ARG A 126 -7.75 6.60 6.46
CA ARG A 126 -7.49 5.47 7.36
C ARG A 126 -6.31 4.59 6.92
N GLY A 127 -5.72 4.84 5.75
CA GLY A 127 -4.61 4.05 5.23
C GLY A 127 -4.95 2.60 4.87
N TYR A 128 -6.24 2.28 4.65
CA TYR A 128 -6.68 0.90 4.36
C TYR A 128 -6.20 0.36 3.00
N LEU A 129 -5.55 1.19 2.18
CA LEU A 129 -4.96 0.83 0.90
C LEU A 129 -3.44 0.74 0.96
N ASP A 130 -2.82 0.98 2.12
CA ASP A 130 -1.37 1.13 2.23
C ASP A 130 -0.63 -0.19 1.98
N LEU A 131 -1.03 -1.30 2.64
CA LEU A 131 -0.39 -2.59 2.40
C LEU A 131 -0.74 -3.12 1.00
N PHE A 132 -1.98 -2.92 0.56
CA PHE A 132 -2.43 -3.24 -0.80
C PHE A 132 -1.50 -2.59 -1.82
N LEU A 133 -1.17 -1.31 -1.62
CA LEU A 133 -0.30 -0.57 -2.53
C LEU A 133 1.12 -1.16 -2.52
N TRP A 134 1.68 -1.48 -1.34
CA TRP A 134 2.98 -2.14 -1.22
C TRP A 134 3.00 -3.47 -1.96
N PHE A 135 1.99 -4.31 -1.75
CA PHE A 135 1.89 -5.58 -2.46
C PHE A 135 1.72 -5.39 -3.97
N LEU A 136 0.96 -4.40 -4.43
CA LEU A 136 0.82 -4.11 -5.85
C LEU A 136 2.16 -3.70 -6.48
N MET A 137 2.95 -2.87 -5.78
CA MET A 137 4.31 -2.52 -6.19
C MET A 137 5.23 -3.74 -6.22
N GLY A 138 5.23 -4.54 -5.16
CA GLY A 138 6.04 -5.76 -5.07
C GLY A 138 5.68 -6.78 -6.15
N ILE A 139 4.39 -7.00 -6.41
CA ILE A 139 3.89 -7.91 -7.47
C ILE A 139 4.31 -7.41 -8.86
N SER A 140 4.43 -6.10 -9.06
CA SER A 140 4.85 -5.55 -10.35
C SER A 140 6.26 -5.99 -10.75
N LEU A 141 7.13 -6.31 -9.80
CA LEU A 141 8.47 -6.78 -10.06
C LEU A 141 8.47 -8.17 -10.72
N GLU A 142 9.30 -8.34 -11.76
CA GLU A 142 9.45 -9.62 -12.46
C GLU A 142 9.75 -10.80 -11.51
N SER A 143 10.60 -10.58 -10.50
CA SER A 143 10.92 -11.59 -9.49
C SER A 143 9.70 -12.11 -8.75
N SER A 144 8.76 -11.23 -8.42
CA SER A 144 7.53 -11.57 -7.70
C SER A 144 6.51 -12.22 -8.62
N GLN A 145 6.37 -11.71 -9.86
CA GLN A 145 5.54 -12.35 -10.88
C GLN A 145 5.97 -13.80 -11.13
N ASN A 146 7.28 -14.05 -11.14
CA ASN A 146 7.84 -15.38 -11.34
C ASN A 146 7.46 -16.38 -10.22
N LEU A 147 7.30 -15.91 -8.98
CA LEU A 147 6.82 -16.72 -7.85
C LEU A 147 5.31 -17.01 -7.93
N LEU A 148 4.57 -16.16 -8.65
CA LEU A 148 3.11 -16.22 -8.76
C LEU A 148 2.62 -16.85 -10.08
N LYS A 149 3.47 -17.57 -10.83
CA LYS A 149 3.11 -18.21 -12.12
C LYS A 149 1.90 -19.16 -12.07
N GLY A 150 1.54 -19.67 -10.89
CA GLY A 150 0.32 -20.46 -10.70
C GLY A 150 -0.98 -19.62 -10.70
N LEU A 151 -0.89 -18.31 -10.50
CA LEU A 151 -2.02 -17.37 -10.44
C LEU A 151 -1.97 -16.34 -11.59
N ILE A 152 -0.77 -15.97 -12.03
CA ILE A 152 -0.49 -15.02 -13.09
C ILE A 152 -0.20 -15.79 -14.38
N THR A 153 -0.97 -15.52 -15.45
CA THR A 153 -0.93 -16.30 -16.70
C THR A 153 0.35 -16.10 -17.51
N HIS A 154 0.96 -14.92 -17.41
CA HIS A 154 2.21 -14.57 -18.06
C HIS A 154 2.90 -13.43 -17.30
N THR A 155 4.23 -13.39 -17.38
CA THR A 155 5.01 -12.27 -16.86
C THR A 155 4.84 -11.07 -17.80
N GLU A 156 4.45 -9.92 -17.25
CA GLU A 156 4.43 -8.63 -17.94
C GLU A 156 5.73 -7.88 -17.64
N ASP A 157 6.37 -7.34 -18.68
CA ASP A 157 7.45 -6.37 -18.50
C ASP A 157 6.87 -5.03 -18.05
N THR A 158 7.02 -4.77 -16.76
CA THR A 158 6.57 -3.55 -16.09
C THR A 158 7.69 -2.54 -15.89
N THR A 159 8.90 -2.78 -16.40
CA THR A 159 10.11 -1.97 -16.11
C THR A 159 9.88 -0.48 -16.36
N GLU A 160 9.37 -0.13 -17.53
CA GLU A 160 9.07 1.26 -17.88
C GLU A 160 7.92 1.83 -17.04
N SER A 161 6.94 1.01 -16.68
CA SER A 161 5.83 1.44 -15.81
C SER A 161 6.29 1.67 -14.37
N ILE A 162 7.24 0.86 -13.87
CA ILE A 162 7.87 1.03 -12.55
C ILE A 162 8.64 2.35 -12.53
N ARG A 163 9.48 2.62 -13.55
CA ARG A 163 10.22 3.89 -13.66
C ARG A 163 9.28 5.10 -13.59
N GLN A 164 8.19 5.07 -14.37
CA GLN A 164 7.19 6.15 -14.38
C GLN A 164 6.41 6.25 -13.07
N THR A 165 6.19 5.13 -12.37
CA THR A 165 5.55 5.11 -11.05
C THR A 165 6.47 5.72 -9.99
N SER A 166 7.75 5.35 -9.96
CA SER A 166 8.74 5.94 -9.04
C SER A 166 8.90 7.45 -9.25
N GLU A 167 8.93 7.90 -10.51
CA GLU A 167 8.94 9.34 -10.83
C GLU A 167 7.67 10.04 -10.34
N TYR A 168 6.51 9.41 -10.49
CA TYR A 168 5.25 9.96 -9.99
C TYR A 168 5.24 10.07 -8.47
N ILE A 169 5.68 9.03 -7.76
CA ILE A 169 5.80 9.06 -6.30
C ILE A 169 6.64 10.25 -5.86
N LYS A 170 7.83 10.42 -6.45
CA LYS A 170 8.74 11.54 -6.15
C LYS A 170 8.09 12.91 -6.41
N GLN A 171 7.29 13.03 -7.47
CA GLN A 171 6.54 14.26 -7.76
C GLN A 171 5.46 14.55 -6.70
N VAL A 172 4.76 13.52 -6.22
CA VAL A 172 3.67 13.68 -5.26
C VAL A 172 4.18 13.90 -3.84
N GLN A 173 5.31 13.30 -3.45
CA GLN A 173 5.97 13.53 -2.15
C GLN A 173 6.40 14.99 -1.95
N ASN A 174 6.66 15.72 -3.04
CA ASN A 174 6.98 17.15 -3.01
C ASN A 174 5.75 18.06 -2.82
N LYS A 175 4.54 17.49 -2.81
CA LYS A 175 3.30 18.22 -2.51
C LYS A 175 3.00 18.16 -1.01
N ASN A 176 2.11 19.04 -0.54
CA ASN A 176 1.65 19.03 0.84
C ASN A 176 0.65 17.88 1.07
N ILE A 177 1.18 16.68 1.31
CA ILE A 177 0.42 15.47 1.68
C ILE A 177 0.59 15.16 3.17
N ARG A 178 -0.29 14.30 3.69
CA ARG A 178 -0.21 13.84 5.08
C ARG A 178 1.07 13.06 5.35
N ASP A 179 1.56 13.12 6.59
CA ASP A 179 2.75 12.42 7.03
C ASP A 179 2.62 10.89 6.87
N GLU A 180 1.45 10.30 7.15
CA GLU A 180 1.25 8.85 6.97
C GLU A 180 1.29 8.45 5.49
N ALA A 181 0.66 9.24 4.62
CA ALA A 181 0.67 9.02 3.17
C ALA A 181 2.09 9.14 2.61
N LEU A 182 2.86 10.13 3.07
CA LEU A 182 4.27 10.32 2.70
C LEU A 182 5.12 9.08 3.04
N VAL A 183 4.93 8.51 4.24
CA VAL A 183 5.61 7.31 4.69
C VAL A 183 5.18 6.09 3.86
N ASN A 184 3.88 5.94 3.59
CA ASN A 184 3.37 4.89 2.70
C ASN A 184 4.04 4.95 1.31
N LEU A 185 4.15 6.14 0.72
CA LEU A 185 4.83 6.34 -0.57
C LEU A 185 6.33 6.05 -0.51
N PHE A 186 6.98 6.34 0.61
CA PHE A 186 8.38 5.95 0.82
C PHE A 186 8.55 4.43 0.80
N TYR A 187 7.70 3.68 1.49
CA TYR A 187 7.72 2.22 1.44
C TYR A 187 7.42 1.67 0.04
N CYS A 188 6.54 2.32 -0.72
CA CYS A 188 6.32 1.97 -2.13
C CYS A 188 7.61 2.04 -2.96
N LEU A 189 8.47 3.05 -2.74
CA LEU A 189 9.76 3.14 -3.42
C LEU A 189 10.69 1.99 -3.04
N LEU A 190 10.70 1.59 -1.76
CA LEU A 190 11.48 0.43 -1.29
C LEU A 190 11.00 -0.87 -1.94
N GLU A 191 9.70 -1.10 -2.01
CA GLU A 191 9.11 -2.25 -2.70
C GLU A 191 9.46 -2.27 -4.20
N LEU A 192 9.55 -1.10 -4.83
CA LEU A 192 10.01 -0.95 -6.21
C LEU A 192 11.54 -1.03 -6.38
N LYS A 193 12.29 -1.30 -5.30
CA LYS A 193 13.76 -1.34 -5.26
C LYS A 193 14.45 -0.02 -5.63
N ASP A 194 13.75 1.12 -5.45
CA ASP A 194 14.32 2.45 -5.58
C ASP A 194 14.84 2.93 -4.22
N TYR A 195 16.10 2.60 -3.93
CA TYR A 195 16.72 2.83 -2.62
C TYR A 195 17.35 4.23 -2.46
N LEU A 196 17.28 5.10 -3.47
CA LEU A 196 18.00 6.38 -3.47
C LEU A 196 17.71 7.22 -2.22
N LEU A 197 16.43 7.35 -1.87
CA LEU A 197 16.00 8.12 -0.70
C LEU A 197 16.42 7.44 0.62
N TYR A 198 16.38 6.10 0.66
CA TYR A 198 16.83 5.36 1.84
C TYR A 198 18.34 5.49 2.05
N GLU A 199 19.14 5.40 0.99
CA GLU A 199 20.58 5.62 1.02
C GLU A 199 20.92 7.05 1.46
N GLU A 200 20.17 8.05 0.99
CA GLU A 200 20.30 9.44 1.45
C GLU A 200 20.05 9.56 2.96
N ILE A 201 18.99 8.93 3.47
CA ILE A 201 18.68 8.88 4.90
C ILE A 201 19.79 8.19 5.70
N GLN A 202 20.29 7.05 5.22
CA GLN A 202 21.40 6.35 5.88
C GLN A 202 22.69 7.19 5.89
N GLY A 203 22.94 7.97 4.83
CA GLY A 203 24.02 8.94 4.77
C GLY A 203 23.89 10.02 5.85
N TYR A 204 22.69 10.57 6.04
CA TYR A 204 22.43 11.54 7.12
C TYR A 204 22.65 10.97 8.51
N LEU A 205 22.35 9.69 8.72
CA LEU A 205 22.52 9.02 10.02
C LEU A 205 23.96 8.62 10.33
N SER A 206 24.81 8.42 9.31
CA SER A 206 26.16 7.86 9.48
C SER A 206 27.27 8.91 9.57
N SER A 207 27.01 10.16 9.16
CA SER A 207 28.03 11.20 9.10
C SER A 207 27.99 12.13 10.31
N ASP A 208 29.03 12.13 11.15
CA ASP A 208 29.20 13.07 12.26
C ASP A 208 29.51 14.51 11.82
N GLU A 209 30.02 14.68 10.60
CA GLU A 209 30.46 15.97 10.06
C GLU A 209 29.48 16.52 9.01
N HIS A 210 28.36 17.12 9.43
CA HIS A 210 27.65 18.05 8.54
C HIS A 210 27.04 19.21 9.35
N PRO A 211 27.61 20.42 9.28
CA PRO A 211 26.97 21.60 9.82
C PRO A 211 25.81 22.01 8.91
N GLY A 212 24.57 21.85 9.39
CA GLY A 212 23.44 22.69 8.97
C GLY A 212 22.83 22.43 7.59
N ARG A 213 22.43 21.18 7.26
CA ARG A 213 21.37 21.00 6.26
C ARG A 213 20.02 21.04 6.95
N ASP A 214 19.17 21.98 6.54
CA ASP A 214 17.78 22.03 7.00
C ASP A 214 16.97 21.03 6.17
N LEU A 215 16.74 19.84 6.74
CA LEU A 215 15.89 18.83 6.11
C LEU A 215 14.47 19.39 5.95
N SER A 216 13.85 19.06 4.83
CA SER A 216 12.45 19.38 4.61
C SER A 216 11.57 18.68 5.65
N SER A 217 10.38 19.22 5.88
CA SER A 217 9.43 18.61 6.82
C SER A 217 9.14 17.14 6.46
N SER A 218 9.00 16.85 5.16
CA SER A 218 8.80 15.51 4.64
C SER A 218 9.99 14.59 4.97
N MET A 219 11.23 15.07 4.77
CA MET A 219 12.43 14.30 5.10
C MET A 219 12.52 14.00 6.59
N CYS A 220 12.19 14.95 7.47
CA CYS A 220 12.14 14.71 8.92
C CYS A 220 11.11 13.63 9.29
N THR A 221 9.93 13.63 8.65
CA THR A 221 8.93 12.58 8.83
C THR A 221 9.50 11.22 8.44
N VAL A 222 10.00 11.07 7.20
CA VAL A 222 10.49 9.78 6.70
C VAL A 222 11.68 9.27 7.53
N LEU A 223 12.64 10.14 7.87
CA LEU A 223 13.79 9.80 8.71
C LEU A 223 13.35 9.25 10.07
N THR A 224 12.36 9.90 10.71
CA THR A 224 11.82 9.45 12.00
C THR A 224 11.21 8.05 11.87
N TYR A 225 10.40 7.82 10.84
CA TYR A 225 9.78 6.51 10.61
C TYR A 225 10.82 5.43 10.32
N VAL A 226 11.84 5.73 9.51
CA VAL A 226 12.95 4.79 9.26
C VAL A 226 13.64 4.41 10.57
N LEU A 227 13.89 5.36 11.47
CA LEU A 227 14.48 5.08 12.78
C LEU A 227 13.56 4.28 13.69
N LEU A 228 12.27 4.58 13.73
CA LEU A 228 11.29 3.86 14.56
C LEU A 228 11.10 2.41 14.12
N MET A 229 11.20 2.16 12.80
CA MET A 229 11.05 0.84 12.22
C MET A 229 12.39 0.09 12.11
N SER A 230 13.50 0.77 12.37
CA SER A 230 14.81 0.13 12.45
C SER A 230 14.97 -0.56 13.79
N GLU A 231 15.44 -1.81 13.78
CA GLU A 231 15.91 -2.49 15.01
C GLU A 231 17.25 -1.90 15.53
N LYS A 232 17.84 -0.96 14.80
CA LYS A 232 19.11 -0.32 15.15
C LYS A 232 18.90 0.74 16.22
N VAL A 233 19.66 0.62 17.31
CA VAL A 233 19.78 1.67 18.33
C VAL A 233 20.99 2.55 18.00
N LEU A 234 20.76 3.85 17.83
CA LEU A 234 21.83 4.84 17.66
C LEU A 234 22.55 5.10 18.98
N ASP A 235 23.85 5.33 18.96
CA ASP A 235 24.56 5.76 20.18
C ASP A 235 24.14 7.17 20.60
N GLU A 236 24.06 8.09 19.63
CA GLU A 236 23.69 9.49 19.86
C GLU A 236 22.70 9.99 18.81
N PHE A 237 21.71 10.77 19.25
CA PHE A 237 20.77 11.44 18.35
C PHE A 237 20.58 12.90 18.78
N ASN A 238 20.88 13.82 17.87
CA ASN A 238 20.66 15.25 18.07
C ASN A 238 19.73 15.76 16.97
N PRO A 239 18.45 16.04 17.26
CA PRO A 239 17.51 16.49 16.23
C PRO A 239 17.91 17.84 15.60
N LYS A 240 18.67 18.68 16.31
CA LYS A 240 19.16 19.98 15.79
C LYS A 240 20.17 19.83 14.65
N ARG A 241 20.73 18.63 14.44
CA ARG A 241 21.58 18.32 13.28
C ARG A 241 20.80 18.31 11.98
N PHE A 242 19.49 18.04 12.03
CA PHE A 242 18.67 17.78 10.86
C PHE A 242 17.76 18.94 10.48
N THR A 243 17.41 19.83 11.40
CA THR A 243 16.53 20.95 11.07
C THR A 243 16.72 22.13 12.01
N SER A 244 16.57 23.34 11.46
CA SER A 244 16.52 24.60 12.21
C SER A 244 15.09 24.98 12.61
N SER A 245 14.09 24.34 12.00
CA SER A 245 12.67 24.64 12.22
C SER A 245 12.13 23.95 13.47
N SER A 246 11.49 24.74 14.34
CA SER A 246 10.83 24.24 15.56
C SER A 246 9.70 23.26 15.26
N SER A 247 8.97 23.43 14.14
CA SER A 247 7.89 22.51 13.77
C SER A 247 8.41 21.14 13.31
N ASN A 248 9.52 21.12 12.58
CA ASN A 248 10.16 19.88 12.13
C ASN A 248 10.86 19.16 13.29
N TYR A 249 11.38 19.91 14.27
CA TYR A 249 11.96 19.35 15.48
C TYR A 249 10.97 18.41 16.20
N THR A 250 9.70 18.83 16.33
CA THR A 250 8.65 18.01 16.95
C THR A 250 8.45 16.66 16.24
N LYS A 251 8.61 16.63 14.92
CA LYS A 251 8.49 15.39 14.13
C LYS A 251 9.63 14.41 14.41
N LEU A 252 10.80 14.89 14.82
CA LEU A 252 11.99 14.08 15.13
C LEU A 252 12.02 13.55 16.58
N ILE A 253 11.20 14.11 17.48
CA ILE A 253 11.15 13.71 18.89
C ILE A 253 10.95 12.20 19.09
N PRO A 254 10.04 11.51 18.36
CA PRO A 254 9.86 10.07 18.52
C PRO A 254 11.13 9.25 18.31
N ALA A 255 12.04 9.70 17.44
CA ALA A 255 13.31 9.02 17.15
C ALA A 255 14.29 9.02 18.34
N VAL A 256 14.10 9.88 19.35
CA VAL A 256 14.86 9.84 20.61
C VAL A 256 14.74 8.48 21.32
N ARG A 257 13.62 7.77 21.13
CA ARG A 257 13.45 6.41 21.69
C ARG A 257 14.37 5.37 21.04
N CYS A 258 14.95 5.70 19.89
CA CYS A 258 15.83 4.81 19.13
C CYS A 258 17.32 5.11 19.39
N CYS A 259 17.66 5.90 20.42
CA CYS A 259 19.06 6.18 20.76
C CYS A 259 19.39 5.94 22.24
N ARG A 260 20.68 5.74 22.54
CA ARG A 260 21.19 5.61 23.91
C ARG A 260 21.33 6.97 24.60
N ARG A 261 21.73 7.99 23.84
CA ARG A 261 21.89 9.37 24.31
C ARG A 261 21.23 10.35 23.34
N ALA A 262 20.37 11.21 23.87
CA ALA A 262 19.82 12.34 23.12
C ALA A 262 20.46 13.65 23.57
N LEU A 263 20.71 14.55 22.61
CA LEU A 263 21.36 15.86 22.81
C LEU A 263 20.42 17.03 22.47
#